data_AF-A0A2G2Z255-F1
#
_entry.id   AF-A0A2G2Z255-F1
#
_cell.length_a   1.000
_cell.length_b   1.000
_cell.length_c   1.000
_cell.angle_alpha   90.00
_cell.angle_beta   90.00
_cell.angle_gamma   90.00
#
_symmetry.space_group_name_H-M   'P 1'
#
loop_
_entity.id
_entity.type
_entity.pdbx_description
1 polymer ?
#
loop_
_entity_poly.entity_id
_entity_poly.type
_entity_poly.pdbx_seq_one_letter_code
_entity_poly.pdbx_strand_id
1 'polypeptide(L)'
;MFQMVSKLSRLKFVLKKLRDKFTDIENKAVEAMDLLLNYQARIEQSPSIELFEEEMQLAKQCEQRLKAKHQYLHQKCKVKWLQKGDQNTSLFQKYLKARRNKNRILAVKNTQGEVKTDIEQISRALLNITPSYLAQNKWEATS
;
A
#
# COMPACT_ATOMS: atom_id res chain seq x y z
N MET A 1 -22.59 36.47 16.57
CA MET A 1 -21.90 36.06 15.31
C MET A 1 -20.76 35.10 15.69
N PHE A 2 -20.31 34.19 14.81
CA PHE A 2 -19.26 33.15 15.04
C PHE A 2 -19.68 31.72 15.45
N GLN A 3 -20.94 31.31 15.29
CA GLN A 3 -21.33 29.90 15.55
C GLN A 3 -20.50 28.90 14.73
N MET A 4 -20.13 29.24 13.50
CA MET A 4 -19.29 28.41 12.62
C MET A 4 -17.86 28.29 13.14
N VAL A 5 -17.23 29.40 13.55
CA VAL A 5 -15.88 29.39 14.12
C VAL A 5 -15.85 28.60 15.43
N SER A 6 -16.86 28.75 16.30
CA SER A 6 -16.98 27.95 17.53
C SER A 6 -17.13 26.45 17.23
N LYS A 7 -17.90 26.07 16.19
CA LYS A 7 -18.03 24.68 15.74
C LYS A 7 -16.69 24.13 15.20
N LEU A 8 -15.98 24.89 14.36
CA LEU A 8 -14.68 24.50 13.82
C LEU A 8 -13.59 24.38 14.91
N SER A 9 -13.59 25.28 15.89
CA SER A 9 -12.66 25.22 17.04
C SER A 9 -12.87 23.97 17.88
N ARG A 10 -14.13 23.58 18.13
CA ARG A 10 -14.45 22.30 18.81
C ARG A 10 -13.97 21.11 18.00
N LEU A 11 -14.22 21.09 16.70
CA LEU A 11 -13.76 20.01 15.82
C LEU A 11 -12.23 19.91 15.81
N LYS A 12 -11.52 21.05 15.72
CA LYS A 12 -10.05 21.10 15.79
C LYS A 12 -9.51 20.44 17.06
N PHE A 13 -10.14 20.69 18.21
CA PHE A 13 -9.74 20.07 19.47
C PHE A 13 -9.93 18.55 19.44
N VAL A 14 -11.10 18.07 18.98
CA VAL A 14 -11.38 16.63 18.85
C VAL A 14 -10.39 15.96 17.91
N LEU A 15 -10.09 16.58 16.76
CA LEU A 15 -9.11 16.07 15.81
C LEU A 15 -7.69 16.05 16.38
N LYS A 16 -7.31 17.04 17.21
CA LYS A 16 -6.01 17.03 17.90
C LYS A 16 -5.91 15.88 18.89
N LYS A 17 -6.94 15.68 19.72
CA LYS A 17 -7.02 14.54 20.64
C LYS A 17 -7.02 13.20 19.91
N LEU A 18 -7.66 13.13 18.75
CA LEU A 18 -7.62 11.94 17.89
C LEU A 18 -6.19 11.70 17.42
N ARG A 19 -5.53 12.69 16.83
CA ARG A 19 -4.14 12.59 16.33
C ARG A 19 -3.19 12.09 17.41
N ASP A 20 -3.31 12.58 18.63
CA ASP A 20 -2.43 12.19 19.75
C ASP A 20 -2.59 10.71 20.14
N LYS A 21 -3.68 10.02 19.75
CA LYS A 21 -3.79 8.55 19.87
C LYS A 21 -3.03 7.78 18.80
N PHE A 22 -2.77 8.40 17.64
CA PHE A 22 -2.12 7.77 16.49
C PHE A 22 -0.61 8.06 16.41
N THR A 23 -0.09 8.97 17.24
CA THR A 23 1.36 9.28 17.29
C THR A 23 2.20 8.09 17.71
N ASP A 24 1.64 7.20 18.53
CA ASP A 24 2.36 6.08 19.13
C ASP A 24 2.22 4.76 18.35
N ILE A 25 1.50 4.76 17.22
CA ILE A 25 1.29 3.55 16.42
C ILE A 25 2.59 3.04 15.81
N GLU A 26 3.47 3.97 15.40
CA GLU A 26 4.77 3.61 14.84
C GLU A 26 5.64 2.89 15.87
N ASN A 27 5.68 3.38 17.13
CA ASN A 27 6.44 2.78 18.23
C ASN A 27 5.85 1.44 18.67
N LYS A 28 4.54 1.36 18.89
CA LYS A 28 3.85 0.11 19.29
C LYS A 28 4.07 -1.05 18.33
N ALA A 29 4.23 -0.74 17.03
CA ALA A 29 4.54 -1.73 16.01
C ALA A 29 6.01 -2.17 16.04
N VAL A 30 6.95 -1.27 16.38
CA VAL A 30 8.35 -1.63 16.60
C VAL A 30 8.48 -2.52 17.85
N GLU A 31 7.90 -2.09 18.97
CA GLU A 31 7.89 -2.86 20.22
C GLU A 31 7.32 -4.27 20.04
N ALA A 32 6.21 -4.41 19.30
CA ALA A 32 5.61 -5.72 19.05
C ALA A 32 6.50 -6.63 18.19
N MET A 33 7.28 -6.04 17.28
CA MET A 33 8.22 -6.78 16.44
C MET A 33 9.45 -7.20 17.24
N ASP A 34 9.97 -6.33 18.10
CA ASP A 34 11.08 -6.67 19.01
C ASP A 34 10.68 -7.75 20.00
N LEU A 35 9.46 -7.68 20.57
CA LEU A 35 8.92 -8.71 21.45
C LEU A 35 8.81 -10.06 20.77
N LEU A 36 8.30 -10.09 19.53
CA LEU A 36 8.19 -11.30 18.74
C LEU A 36 9.57 -11.92 18.46
N LEU A 37 10.54 -11.09 18.10
CA LEU A 37 11.90 -11.54 17.80
C LEU A 37 12.60 -12.12 19.05
N ASN A 38 12.38 -11.50 20.22
CA ASN A 38 12.86 -12.03 21.49
C ASN A 38 12.22 -13.40 21.83
N TYR A 39 10.93 -13.56 21.55
CA TYR A 39 10.23 -14.84 21.75
C TYR A 39 10.75 -15.93 20.81
N GLN A 40 10.98 -15.61 19.54
CA GLN A 40 11.57 -16.53 18.57
C GLN A 40 12.98 -16.97 19.00
N ALA A 41 13.81 -16.04 19.49
CA ALA A 41 15.13 -16.39 20.03
C ALA A 41 15.06 -17.30 21.26
N ARG A 42 14.03 -17.15 22.12
CA ARG A 42 13.81 -18.04 23.27
C ARG A 42 13.38 -19.44 22.84
N ILE A 43 12.56 -19.56 21.80
CA ILE A 43 12.16 -20.85 21.22
C ILE A 43 13.37 -21.57 20.62
N GLU A 44 14.25 -20.85 19.92
CA GLU A 44 15.48 -21.43 19.37
C GLU A 44 16.39 -22.02 20.46
N GLN A 45 16.42 -21.41 21.65
CA GLN A 45 17.23 -21.88 22.78
C GLN A 45 16.57 -23.04 23.54
N SER A 46 15.25 -23.03 23.70
CA SER A 46 14.52 -24.07 24.42
C SER A 46 13.11 -24.27 23.82
N PRO A 47 12.94 -25.20 22.87
CA PRO A 47 11.66 -25.43 22.24
C PRO A 47 10.66 -26.05 23.24
N SER A 48 9.53 -25.36 23.46
CA SER A 48 8.41 -25.82 24.28
C SER A 48 7.10 -25.55 23.56
N ILE A 49 6.13 -26.46 23.67
CA ILE A 49 4.81 -26.34 23.04
C ILE A 49 4.08 -25.08 23.53
N GLU A 50 4.19 -24.77 24.82
CA GLU A 50 3.60 -23.56 25.42
C GLU A 50 4.19 -22.28 24.82
N LEU A 51 5.51 -22.25 24.56
CA LEU A 51 6.18 -21.11 23.94
C LEU A 51 5.74 -20.92 22.48
N PHE A 52 5.49 -22.01 21.74
CA PHE A 52 4.96 -21.92 20.38
C PHE A 52 3.52 -21.38 20.35
N GLU A 53 2.67 -21.77 21.28
CA GLU A 53 1.31 -21.22 21.38
C GLU A 53 1.33 -19.72 21.71
N GLU A 54 2.20 -19.29 22.63
CA GLU A 54 2.40 -17.88 22.95
C GLU A 54 2.95 -17.07 21.76
N GLU A 55 3.92 -17.62 21.02
CA GLU A 55 4.49 -16.98 19.83
C GLU A 55 3.43 -16.78 18.74
N MET A 56 2.57 -17.78 18.51
CA MET A 56 1.50 -17.67 17.52
C MET A 56 0.52 -16.53 17.88
N GLN A 57 0.17 -16.38 19.17
CA GLN A 57 -0.70 -15.29 19.62
C GLN A 57 0.00 -13.93 19.47
N LEU A 58 1.28 -13.84 19.83
CA LEU A 58 2.08 -12.62 19.67
C LEU A 58 2.26 -12.23 18.20
N ALA A 59 2.47 -13.20 17.31
CA ALA A 59 2.57 -13.01 15.86
C ALA A 59 1.30 -12.38 15.29
N LYS A 60 0.13 -12.90 15.68
CA LYS A 60 -1.15 -12.34 15.27
C LYS A 60 -1.34 -10.89 15.77
N GLN A 61 -0.94 -10.60 17.00
CA GLN A 61 -1.00 -9.23 17.55
C GLN A 61 -0.01 -8.29 16.84
N CYS A 62 1.19 -8.77 16.53
CA CYS A 62 2.20 -8.02 15.79
C CYS A 62 1.70 -7.68 14.37
N GLU A 63 1.11 -8.65 13.67
CA GLU A 63 0.50 -8.44 12.36
C GLU A 63 -0.57 -7.33 12.39
N GLN A 64 -1.45 -7.35 13.39
CA GLN A 64 -2.47 -6.31 13.57
C GLN A 64 -1.86 -4.92 13.77
N ARG A 65 -0.82 -4.82 14.60
CA ARG A 65 -0.12 -3.55 14.86
C ARG A 65 0.63 -3.04 13.64
N LEU A 66 1.28 -3.93 12.89
CA LEU A 66 1.93 -3.62 11.62
C LEU A 66 0.92 -3.12 10.58
N LYS A 67 -0.22 -3.79 10.46
CA LYS A 67 -1.32 -3.37 9.58
C LYS A 67 -1.80 -1.95 9.94
N ALA A 68 -1.97 -1.65 11.22
CA ALA A 68 -2.33 -0.31 11.68
C ALA A 68 -1.24 0.74 11.33
N LYS A 69 0.05 0.40 11.51
CA LYS A 69 1.18 1.25 11.10
C LYS A 69 1.17 1.51 9.60
N HIS A 70 0.95 0.49 8.77
CA HIS A 70 0.86 0.65 7.31
C HIS A 70 -0.28 1.57 6.91
N GLN A 71 -1.47 1.40 7.49
CA GLN A 71 -2.62 2.28 7.24
C GLN A 71 -2.33 3.73 7.65
N TYR A 72 -1.72 3.94 8.81
CA TYR A 72 -1.33 5.26 9.28
C TYR A 72 -0.32 5.94 8.34
N LEU A 73 0.74 5.22 7.94
CA LEU A 73 1.73 5.73 7.00
C LEU A 73 1.12 6.02 5.62
N HIS A 74 0.19 5.17 5.16
CA HIS A 74 -0.54 5.40 3.91
C HIS A 74 -1.32 6.73 3.97
N GLN A 75 -2.03 6.98 5.07
CA GLN A 75 -2.77 8.22 5.27
C GLN A 75 -1.83 9.45 5.33
N LYS A 76 -0.70 9.32 6.04
CA LYS A 76 0.34 10.38 6.12
C LYS A 76 0.93 10.70 4.74
N CYS A 77 1.17 9.69 3.92
CA CYS A 77 1.59 9.85 2.53
C CYS A 77 0.52 10.51 1.66
N LYS A 78 -0.76 10.13 1.80
CA LYS A 78 -1.88 10.76 1.09
C LYS A 78 -2.00 12.24 1.40
N VAL A 79 -1.87 12.63 2.67
CA VAL A 79 -1.86 14.04 3.08
C VAL A 79 -0.68 14.79 2.46
N LYS A 80 0.54 14.22 2.52
CA LYS A 80 1.71 14.81 1.86
C LYS A 80 1.53 14.95 0.35
N TRP A 81 0.88 13.97 -0.30
CA TRP A 81 0.55 14.02 -1.72
C TRP A 81 -0.44 15.14 -2.03
N LEU A 82 -1.52 15.29 -1.26
CA LEU A 82 -2.48 16.39 -1.45
C LEU A 82 -1.84 17.77 -1.27
N GLN A 83 -0.86 17.89 -0.37
CA GLN A 83 -0.17 19.16 -0.13
C GLN A 83 0.88 19.52 -1.19
N LYS A 84 1.62 18.52 -1.71
CA LYS A 84 2.82 18.75 -2.56
C LYS A 84 2.72 18.20 -3.97
N GLY A 85 1.71 17.39 -4.25
CA GLY A 85 1.59 16.59 -5.47
C GLY A 85 1.35 17.44 -6.71
N ASP A 86 0.55 18.50 -6.60
CA ASP A 86 0.18 19.34 -7.76
C ASP A 86 1.23 20.42 -8.09
N GLN A 87 2.21 20.62 -7.21
CA GLN A 87 3.21 21.68 -7.34
C GLN A 87 4.43 21.27 -8.19
N ASN A 88 4.30 20.27 -9.07
CA ASN A 88 5.38 19.76 -9.93
C ASN A 88 6.67 19.39 -9.15
N THR A 89 6.51 19.00 -7.89
CA THR A 89 7.63 18.78 -6.96
C THR A 89 8.43 17.52 -7.32
N SER A 90 9.65 17.40 -6.77
CA SER A 90 10.44 16.17 -6.91
C SER A 90 9.69 14.91 -6.43
N LEU A 91 8.75 15.06 -5.49
CA LEU A 91 7.88 14.01 -5.02
C LEU A 91 6.87 13.56 -6.08
N PHE A 92 6.28 14.49 -6.83
CA PHE A 92 5.43 14.20 -7.98
C PHE A 92 6.17 13.40 -9.06
N GLN A 93 7.37 13.86 -9.42
CA GLN A 93 8.20 13.19 -10.43
C GLN A 93 8.62 11.78 -9.97
N LYS A 94 9.00 11.61 -8.69
CA LYS A 94 9.32 10.28 -8.11
C LYS A 94 8.11 9.35 -8.14
N TYR A 95 6.93 9.85 -7.79
CA TYR A 95 5.70 9.06 -7.85
C TYR A 95 5.34 8.64 -9.27
N LEU A 96 5.44 9.55 -10.25
CA LEU A 96 5.22 9.22 -11.66
C LEU A 96 6.18 8.13 -12.15
N LYS A 97 7.47 8.23 -11.81
CA LYS A 97 8.46 7.19 -12.13
C LYS A 97 8.08 5.84 -11.50
N ALA A 98 7.71 5.82 -10.22
CA ALA A 98 7.27 4.61 -9.54
C ALA A 98 6.00 4.01 -10.19
N ARG A 99 5.03 4.85 -10.56
CA ARG A 99 3.81 4.43 -11.24
C ARG A 99 4.11 3.87 -12.64
N ARG A 100 4.97 4.51 -13.41
CA ARG A 100 5.43 4.01 -14.72
C ARG A 100 6.11 2.65 -14.58
N ASN A 101 6.99 2.49 -13.59
CA ASN A 101 7.66 1.21 -13.33
C ASN A 101 6.68 0.12 -12.91
N LYS A 102 5.72 0.43 -12.03
CA LYS A 102 4.68 -0.53 -11.61
C LYS A 102 3.78 -0.97 -12.76
N ASN A 103 3.43 -0.02 -13.64
CA ASN A 103 2.58 -0.28 -14.81
C ASN A 103 3.37 -0.76 -16.03
N ARG A 104 4.69 -1.00 -15.89
CA ARG A 104 5.52 -1.45 -17.00
C ARG A 104 5.16 -2.90 -17.32
N ILE A 105 4.66 -3.12 -18.53
CA ILE A 105 4.44 -4.47 -19.05
C ILE A 105 5.83 -5.08 -19.31
N LEU A 106 6.18 -6.11 -18.55
CA LEU A 106 7.48 -6.79 -18.65
C LEU A 106 7.49 -7.93 -19.66
N ALA A 107 6.31 -8.50 -19.94
CA ALA A 107 6.16 -9.60 -20.88
C ALA A 107 4.73 -9.65 -21.42
N VAL A 108 4.59 -10.06 -22.68
CA VAL A 108 3.30 -10.34 -23.31
C VAL A 108 3.35 -11.73 -23.93
N LYS A 109 2.29 -12.52 -23.71
CA LYS A 109 2.12 -13.84 -24.33
C LYS A 109 1.36 -13.67 -25.65
N ASN A 110 1.93 -14.16 -26.74
CA ASN A 110 1.31 -14.11 -28.06
C ASN A 110 0.25 -15.22 -28.23
N THR A 111 -0.57 -15.14 -29.27
CA THR A 111 -1.63 -16.13 -29.59
C THR A 111 -1.10 -17.55 -29.80
N GLN A 112 0.17 -17.69 -30.18
CA GLN A 112 0.88 -18.97 -30.34
C GLN A 112 1.51 -19.51 -29.04
N GLY A 113 1.30 -18.85 -27.91
CA GLY A 113 1.78 -19.30 -26.60
C GLY A 113 3.19 -18.83 -26.21
N GLU A 114 3.90 -18.15 -27.12
CA GLU A 114 5.25 -17.62 -26.87
C GLU A 114 5.23 -16.36 -26.00
N VAL A 115 6.12 -16.31 -25.00
CA VAL A 115 6.30 -15.15 -24.12
C VAL A 115 7.38 -14.24 -24.72
N LYS A 116 7.02 -13.01 -25.04
CA LYS A 116 7.95 -11.98 -25.51
C LYS A 116 8.23 -11.01 -24.37
N THR A 117 9.51 -10.80 -24.06
CA THR A 117 10.00 -9.93 -22.97
C THR A 117 10.66 -8.64 -23.48
N ASP A 118 10.98 -8.57 -24.77
CA ASP A 118 11.55 -7.38 -25.40
C ASP A 118 10.48 -6.32 -25.70
N ILE A 119 10.84 -5.04 -25.53
CA ILE A 119 9.89 -3.91 -25.64
C ILE A 119 9.32 -3.81 -27.06
N GLU A 120 10.14 -4.00 -28.09
CA GLU A 120 9.66 -3.97 -29.49
C GLU A 120 8.77 -5.17 -29.80
N GLN A 121 9.13 -6.34 -29.29
CA GLN A 121 8.35 -7.56 -29.48
C GLN A 121 7.01 -7.51 -28.73
N ILE A 122 6.98 -6.93 -27.53
CA ILE A 122 5.77 -6.65 -26.75
C ILE A 122 4.87 -5.69 -27.53
N SER A 123 5.42 -4.60 -28.07
CA SER A 123 4.67 -3.63 -28.86
C SER A 123 4.03 -4.28 -30.08
N ARG A 124 4.80 -5.08 -30.85
CA ARG A 124 4.29 -5.81 -32.02
C ARG A 124 3.24 -6.85 -31.65
N ALA A 125 3.44 -7.61 -30.57
CA ALA A 125 2.46 -8.58 -30.10
C ALA A 125 1.13 -7.91 -29.69
N LEU A 126 1.20 -6.76 -28.99
CA LEU A 126 0.01 -6.00 -28.63
C LEU A 126 -0.71 -5.42 -29.87
N LEU A 127 0.02 -4.91 -30.85
CA LEU A 127 -0.57 -4.41 -32.11
C LEU A 127 -1.24 -5.51 -32.92
N ASN A 128 -0.77 -6.77 -32.84
CA ASN A 128 -1.41 -7.89 -33.53
C ASN A 128 -2.66 -8.39 -32.80
N ILE A 129 -2.69 -8.34 -31.46
CA ILE A 129 -3.83 -8.80 -30.65
C ILE A 129 -4.97 -7.77 -30.67
N THR A 130 -4.66 -6.48 -30.68
CA THR A 130 -5.66 -5.40 -30.54
C THR A 130 -6.73 -5.38 -31.64
N PRO A 131 -6.47 -5.60 -32.94
CA PRO A 131 -7.51 -5.68 -33.97
C PRO A 131 -8.46 -6.86 -33.76
N SER A 132 -7.93 -8.03 -33.40
CA SER A 132 -8.75 -9.23 -33.12
C SER A 132 -9.62 -9.03 -31.88
N TYR A 133 -9.07 -8.40 -30.85
CA TYR A 133 -9.79 -8.09 -29.61
C TYR A 133 -10.87 -7.02 -29.83
N LEU A 134 -10.58 -5.98 -30.63
CA LEU A 134 -11.55 -4.94 -30.99
C LEU A 134 -12.64 -5.47 -31.94
N ALA A 135 -12.32 -6.44 -32.79
CA ALA A 135 -13.29 -7.10 -33.67
C ALA A 135 -14.24 -8.03 -32.89
N GLN A 136 -13.77 -8.71 -31.85
CA GLN A 136 -14.62 -9.49 -30.92
C GLN A 136 -15.49 -8.59 -30.05
N ASN A 137 -14.99 -7.43 -29.65
CA ASN A 137 -15.71 -6.45 -28.84
C ASN A 137 -16.27 -5.31 -29.70
N LYS A 138 -16.89 -5.67 -30.84
CA LYS A 138 -17.64 -4.71 -31.69
C LYS A 138 -18.79 -4.16 -30.85
N TRP A 139 -18.55 -3.03 -30.21
CA TRP A 139 -19.45 -2.15 -29.46
C TRP A 139 -20.84 -2.76 -29.20
N GLU A 140 -21.00 -3.42 -28.05
CA GLU A 140 -22.29 -3.39 -27.34
C GLU A 140 -22.53 -1.94 -26.90
N ALA A 141 -22.80 -1.06 -27.86
CA ALA A 141 -23.37 0.25 -27.60
C ALA A 141 -24.84 0.00 -27.23
N THR A 142 -25.07 -0.43 -25.99
CA THR A 142 -26.39 -0.36 -25.38
C THR A 142 -26.79 1.12 -25.33
N SER A 143 -27.76 1.46 -26.17
CA SER A 143 -28.54 2.69 -26.10
C SER A 143 -29.32 2.78 -24.79
#